data_AF-A0A847AER2-F1
#
_entry.id   AF-A0A847AER2-F1
#
_cell.length_a   1.000
_cell.length_b   1.000
_cell.length_c   1.000
_cell.angle_alpha   90.00
_cell.angle_beta   90.00
_cell.angle_gamma   90.00
#
_symmetry.space_group_name_H-M   'P 1'
#
loop_
_entity.id
_entity.type
_entity.pdbx_description
1 polymer ?
#
loop_
_entity_poly.entity_id
_entity_poly.type
_entity_poly.pdbx_seq_one_letter_code
_entity_poly.pdbx_strand_id
1 'polypeptide(L)'
;MKLSEADRLIYGRLTGIDWPSKRETYFAPQVAKWQIAFIPWEFGYLAVVTDSARKKIASIEFLREGGEGLSLRVRQAAYFSGYLSHDGKILTPEAPDLDDECEVLKLARRELRLYLSGGHEIRIPYKFPEGTAFQKRVWEETLKIPYGSVKTYADIAEIIQPDKDKTGQMARAVGRALAANPLPIIIPCHRVIGSNQMLIGFGGGVDVKDYLLQLEMWHAIPTA
;
A
#
# COMPACT_ATOMS: atom_id res chain seq x y z
N MET A 1 -10.47 -21.48 -46.33
CA MET A 1 -10.62 -22.30 -45.11
C MET A 1 -10.68 -21.34 -43.93
N LYS A 2 -11.87 -21.09 -43.38
CA LYS A 2 -12.08 -20.12 -42.28
C LYS A 2 -11.69 -20.79 -40.96
N LEU A 3 -10.73 -20.20 -40.25
CA LEU A 3 -10.42 -20.55 -38.85
C LEU A 3 -11.59 -20.11 -37.95
N SER A 4 -11.92 -20.94 -36.95
CA SER A 4 -13.14 -20.85 -36.13
C SER A 4 -13.07 -19.73 -35.08
N GLU A 5 -14.25 -19.36 -34.56
CA GLU A 5 -14.47 -18.26 -33.62
C GLU A 5 -13.80 -18.43 -32.23
N ALA A 6 -13.27 -19.61 -31.91
CA ALA A 6 -12.60 -19.88 -30.64
C ALA A 6 -11.15 -19.35 -30.59
N ASP A 7 -10.51 -19.12 -31.74
CA ASP A 7 -9.11 -18.65 -31.80
C ASP A 7 -8.98 -17.12 -31.84
N ARG A 8 -10.09 -16.38 -31.65
CA ARG A 8 -10.15 -14.91 -31.72
C ARG A 8 -10.13 -14.19 -30.38
N LEU A 9 -10.05 -14.90 -29.25
CA LEU A 9 -10.20 -14.27 -27.93
C LEU A 9 -8.90 -14.00 -27.16
N ILE A 10 -7.72 -14.35 -27.69
CA ILE A 10 -6.46 -14.17 -26.97
C ILE A 10 -5.43 -13.63 -27.95
N TYR A 11 -4.83 -12.49 -27.61
CA TYR A 11 -3.79 -11.76 -28.35
C TYR A 11 -4.27 -10.82 -29.48
N GLY A 12 -4.60 -9.58 -29.09
CA GLY A 12 -4.40 -8.42 -29.95
C GLY A 12 -2.89 -8.10 -30.04
N ARG A 13 -2.30 -8.35 -31.21
CA ARG A 13 -0.87 -8.19 -31.53
C ARG A 13 -0.43 -6.71 -31.63
N LEU A 14 0.82 -6.47 -31.24
CA LEU A 14 1.76 -5.46 -31.77
C LEU A 14 1.86 -5.64 -33.31
N THR A 15 1.90 -4.63 -34.20
CA THR A 15 2.84 -3.52 -34.37
C THR A 15 2.35 -2.58 -35.48
N GLY A 16 2.92 -1.38 -35.55
CA GLY A 16 2.94 -0.47 -36.70
C GLY A 16 3.53 0.87 -36.23
N ILE A 17 4.83 1.13 -36.40
CA ILE A 17 5.44 1.81 -37.56
C ILE A 17 4.56 2.93 -38.13
N ASP A 18 3.98 3.69 -37.22
CA ASP A 18 3.98 5.14 -37.22
C ASP A 18 3.68 5.49 -35.77
N TRP A 19 4.52 6.32 -35.17
CA TRP A 19 4.28 6.88 -33.86
C TRP A 19 3.55 8.22 -34.05
N PRO A 20 2.21 8.28 -33.89
CA PRO A 20 1.55 9.53 -33.59
C PRO A 20 0.73 9.43 -32.29
N SER A 21 1.26 10.07 -31.25
CA SER A 21 0.58 11.07 -30.40
C SER A 21 -0.81 10.81 -29.78
N LYS A 22 -1.44 9.65 -29.89
CA LYS A 22 -2.72 9.35 -29.23
C LYS A 22 -2.86 7.86 -28.91
N ARG A 23 -2.27 7.40 -27.81
CA ARG A 23 -2.58 6.08 -27.25
C ARG A 23 -3.37 6.25 -25.95
N GLU A 24 -4.68 6.38 -26.11
CA GLU A 24 -5.61 5.88 -25.10
C GLU A 24 -5.38 4.37 -24.98
N THR A 25 -4.59 3.95 -24.01
CA THR A 25 -4.33 2.55 -23.72
C THR A 25 -5.58 1.97 -23.07
N TYR A 26 -6.39 1.20 -23.80
CA TYR A 26 -7.58 0.54 -23.28
C TYR A 26 -7.22 -0.67 -22.40
N PHE A 27 -6.72 -0.41 -21.20
CA PHE A 27 -7.02 -1.20 -20.02
C PHE A 27 -8.23 -0.58 -19.32
N ALA A 28 -9.32 -0.37 -20.07
CA ALA A 28 -10.47 0.46 -19.71
C ALA A 28 -10.23 1.46 -18.55
N PRO A 29 -9.38 2.49 -18.73
CA PRO A 29 -9.31 3.64 -17.81
C PRO A 29 -10.67 4.35 -17.70
N GLN A 30 -11.59 4.04 -18.62
CA GLN A 30 -12.96 4.53 -18.69
C GLN A 30 -13.98 3.68 -17.89
N VAL A 31 -13.62 2.46 -17.45
CA VAL A 31 -14.54 1.57 -16.67
C VAL A 31 -14.01 1.30 -15.26
N ALA A 32 -12.68 1.24 -15.07
CA ALA A 32 -12.07 1.26 -13.75
C ALA A 32 -12.07 2.70 -13.21
N LYS A 33 -12.98 2.99 -12.29
CA LYS A 33 -13.08 4.32 -11.66
C LYS A 33 -11.80 4.72 -10.87
N TRP A 34 -10.94 3.77 -10.53
CA TRP A 34 -9.72 3.95 -9.74
C TRP A 34 -8.45 3.91 -10.61
N GLN A 35 -7.35 4.48 -10.11
CA GLN A 35 -6.00 4.39 -10.70
C GLN A 35 -5.01 3.77 -9.69
N ILE A 36 -3.88 3.27 -10.19
CA ILE A 36 -2.80 2.67 -9.38
C ILE A 36 -1.47 3.28 -9.78
N ALA A 37 -0.68 3.72 -8.81
CA ALA A 37 0.72 4.08 -9.01
C ALA A 37 1.63 3.03 -8.34
N PHE A 38 2.72 2.66 -8.99
CA PHE A 38 3.77 1.82 -8.43
C PHE A 38 4.98 2.70 -8.10
N ILE A 39 5.21 2.94 -6.81
CA ILE A 39 6.30 3.81 -6.35
C ILE A 39 7.47 2.94 -5.90
N PRO A 40 8.64 3.03 -6.55
CA PRO A 40 9.80 2.22 -6.18
C PRO A 40 10.30 2.59 -4.78
N TRP A 41 10.79 1.58 -4.06
CA TRP A 41 11.38 1.68 -2.72
C TRP A 41 12.26 0.44 -2.45
N GLU A 42 12.86 0.37 -1.26
CA GLU A 42 13.84 -0.66 -0.87
C GLU A 42 13.38 -2.11 -1.14
N PHE A 43 12.09 -2.41 -0.94
CA PHE A 43 11.57 -3.79 -1.01
C PHE A 43 10.79 -4.09 -2.31
N GLY A 44 10.96 -3.29 -3.37
CA GLY A 44 10.24 -3.44 -4.64
C GLY A 44 9.40 -2.22 -4.96
N TYR A 45 8.07 -2.32 -4.82
CA TYR A 45 7.16 -1.19 -5.07
C TYR A 45 6.09 -1.03 -3.99
N LEU A 46 5.70 0.22 -3.71
CA LEU A 46 4.44 0.56 -3.06
C LEU A 46 3.37 0.71 -4.14
N ALA A 47 2.38 -0.17 -4.14
CA ALA A 47 1.22 -0.06 -5.02
C ALA A 47 0.14 0.80 -4.34
N VAL A 48 -0.02 2.02 -4.82
CA VAL A 48 -0.93 3.03 -4.26
C VAL A 48 -2.19 3.12 -5.12
N VAL A 49 -3.34 2.79 -4.53
CA VAL A 49 -4.62 2.70 -5.24
C VAL A 49 -5.54 3.84 -4.84
N THR A 50 -6.17 4.49 -5.81
CA THR A 50 -7.16 5.55 -5.53
C THR A 50 -8.55 5.00 -5.20
N ASP A 51 -9.39 5.86 -4.64
CA ASP A 51 -10.84 5.69 -4.67
C ASP A 51 -11.39 5.88 -6.09
N SER A 52 -12.68 5.57 -6.27
CA SER A 52 -13.38 5.68 -7.55
C SER A 52 -13.55 7.12 -8.04
N ALA A 53 -13.40 8.13 -7.16
CA ALA A 53 -13.42 9.53 -7.56
C ALA A 53 -12.03 10.05 -7.96
N ARG A 54 -10.96 9.25 -7.77
CA ARG A 54 -9.55 9.64 -8.00
C ARG A 54 -9.15 10.88 -7.20
N LYS A 55 -9.72 11.04 -6.01
CA LYS A 55 -9.49 12.18 -5.12
C LYS A 55 -8.80 11.78 -3.82
N LYS A 56 -8.86 10.50 -3.46
CA LYS A 56 -8.32 9.98 -2.21
C LYS A 56 -7.61 8.65 -2.45
N ILE A 57 -6.60 8.35 -1.64
CA ILE A 57 -5.98 7.02 -1.58
C ILE A 57 -6.91 6.06 -0.82
N ALA A 58 -7.16 4.90 -1.40
CA ALA A 58 -8.03 3.87 -0.84
C ALA A 58 -7.27 2.66 -0.30
N SER A 59 -6.10 2.34 -0.86
CA SER A 59 -5.20 1.34 -0.30
C SER A 59 -3.74 1.55 -0.69
N ILE A 60 -2.83 1.02 0.12
CA ILE A 60 -1.41 0.89 -0.18
C ILE A 60 -1.03 -0.58 0.04
N GLU A 61 -0.43 -1.21 -0.96
CA GLU A 61 -0.02 -2.62 -0.90
C GLU A 61 1.49 -2.73 -1.17
N PHE A 62 2.15 -3.63 -0.44
CA PHE A 62 3.58 -3.89 -0.60
C PHE A 62 3.79 -4.91 -1.72
N LEU A 63 4.14 -4.45 -2.92
CA LEU A 63 4.51 -5.30 -4.03
C LEU A 63 5.98 -5.73 -3.87
N ARG A 64 6.15 -7.00 -3.48
CA ARG A 64 7.44 -7.67 -3.24
C ARG A 64 7.55 -8.91 -4.13
N GLU A 65 8.75 -9.48 -4.18
CA GLU A 65 8.98 -10.77 -4.84
C GLU A 65 8.03 -11.86 -4.29
N GLY A 66 7.52 -12.71 -5.17
CA GLY A 66 6.44 -13.66 -4.91
C GLY A 66 5.03 -13.07 -5.06
N GLY A 67 4.86 -11.76 -4.90
CA GLY A 67 3.56 -11.08 -5.02
C GLY A 67 2.52 -11.54 -4.00
N GLU A 68 2.97 -12.04 -2.85
CA GLU A 68 2.11 -12.53 -1.77
C GLU A 68 1.33 -11.37 -1.10
N GLY A 69 0.10 -11.67 -0.65
CA GLY A 69 -0.73 -10.68 0.05
C GLY A 69 -1.36 -9.59 -0.82
N LEU A 70 -1.04 -9.54 -2.12
CA LEU A 70 -1.62 -8.58 -3.05
C LEU A 70 -3.09 -8.87 -3.33
N SER A 71 -3.90 -7.82 -3.40
CA SER A 71 -5.23 -7.90 -3.97
C SER A 71 -5.15 -8.34 -5.43
N LEU A 72 -6.15 -9.10 -5.89
CA LEU A 72 -6.20 -9.58 -7.29
C LEU A 72 -6.03 -8.42 -8.28
N ARG A 73 -6.62 -7.26 -7.96
CA ARG A 73 -6.51 -6.01 -8.71
C ARG A 73 -5.08 -5.54 -8.85
N VAL A 74 -4.36 -5.39 -7.73
CA VAL A 74 -2.97 -4.90 -7.75
C VAL A 74 -2.07 -5.91 -8.45
N ARG A 75 -2.28 -7.21 -8.19
CA ARG A 75 -1.54 -8.28 -8.86
C ARG A 75 -1.70 -8.25 -10.38
N GLN A 76 -2.93 -8.10 -10.87
CA GLN A 76 -3.21 -7.99 -12.30
C GLN A 76 -2.59 -6.73 -12.89
N ALA A 77 -2.76 -5.57 -12.25
CA ALA A 77 -2.17 -4.32 -12.70
C ALA A 77 -0.64 -4.41 -12.77
N ALA A 78 0.00 -4.94 -11.72
CA ALA A 78 1.45 -5.14 -11.69
C ALA A 78 1.92 -6.07 -12.82
N TYR A 79 1.20 -7.16 -13.07
CA TYR A 79 1.52 -8.10 -14.14
C TYR A 79 1.41 -7.45 -15.54
N PHE A 80 0.27 -6.83 -15.85
CA PHE A 80 0.04 -6.24 -17.17
C PHE A 80 0.87 -4.98 -17.44
N SER A 81 1.25 -4.26 -16.39
CA SER A 81 2.16 -3.11 -16.49
C SER A 81 3.64 -3.49 -16.39
N GLY A 82 3.97 -4.78 -16.30
CA GLY A 82 5.35 -5.26 -16.32
C GLY A 82 6.15 -4.99 -15.05
N TYR A 83 5.50 -4.83 -13.90
CA TYR A 83 6.13 -4.74 -12.57
C TYR A 83 6.26 -6.11 -11.87
N LEU A 84 5.48 -7.10 -12.31
CA LEU A 84 5.47 -8.45 -11.75
C LEU A 84 5.45 -9.47 -12.90
N SER A 85 6.39 -10.42 -12.90
CA SER A 85 6.39 -11.51 -13.87
C SER A 85 5.37 -12.61 -13.53
N HIS A 86 5.17 -13.56 -14.43
CA HIS A 86 4.32 -14.72 -14.18
C HIS A 86 4.82 -15.60 -13.04
N ASP A 87 6.15 -15.73 -12.90
CA ASP A 87 6.83 -16.46 -11.82
C ASP A 87 7.00 -15.63 -10.53
N GLY A 88 6.40 -14.44 -10.45
CA GLY A 88 6.37 -13.62 -9.24
C GLY A 88 7.62 -12.77 -8.99
N LYS A 89 8.51 -12.65 -9.97
CA LYS A 89 9.67 -11.75 -9.88
C LYS A 89 9.26 -10.31 -10.06
N ILE A 90 9.90 -9.43 -9.28
CA ILE A 90 9.77 -8.00 -9.48
C ILE A 90 10.53 -7.60 -10.73
N LEU A 91 9.89 -6.75 -11.54
CA LEU A 91 10.42 -6.23 -12.78
C LEU A 91 10.44 -4.70 -12.72
N THR A 92 11.34 -4.09 -13.46
CA THR A 92 11.41 -2.63 -13.64
C THR A 92 11.04 -2.31 -15.08
N PRO A 93 9.77 -1.98 -15.35
CA PRO A 93 9.37 -1.59 -16.70
C PRO A 93 10.00 -0.23 -17.05
N GLU A 94 10.06 0.07 -18.35
CA GLU A 94 10.30 1.45 -18.79
C GLU A 94 9.23 2.37 -18.18
N ALA A 95 9.64 3.55 -17.75
CA ALA A 95 8.77 4.46 -17.01
C ALA A 95 7.45 4.68 -17.78
N PRO A 96 6.29 4.43 -17.14
CA PRO A 96 5.02 4.63 -17.83
C PRO A 96 4.85 6.10 -18.17
N ASP A 97 4.19 6.36 -19.30
CA ASP A 97 3.73 7.69 -19.64
C ASP A 97 2.77 8.19 -18.54
N LEU A 98 3.17 9.25 -17.84
CA LEU A 98 2.47 9.78 -16.66
C LEU A 98 1.40 10.81 -17.02
N ASP A 99 1.16 11.07 -18.31
CA ASP A 99 0.30 12.17 -18.78
C ASP A 99 -1.16 12.07 -18.31
N ASP A 100 -1.66 10.87 -17.96
CA ASP A 100 -3.02 10.65 -17.42
C ASP A 100 -3.06 10.34 -15.90
N GLU A 101 -1.97 10.58 -15.17
CA GLU A 101 -1.98 10.34 -13.72
C GLU A 101 -2.80 11.41 -12.98
N CYS A 102 -3.75 10.98 -12.13
CA CYS A 102 -4.53 11.90 -11.32
C CYS A 102 -3.71 12.61 -10.22
N GLU A 103 -4.16 13.80 -9.85
CA GLU A 103 -3.46 14.67 -8.90
C GLU A 103 -3.19 14.02 -7.53
N VAL A 104 -4.10 13.18 -7.04
CA VAL A 104 -3.90 12.50 -5.74
C VAL A 104 -2.74 11.49 -5.79
N LEU A 105 -2.49 10.84 -6.94
CA LEU A 105 -1.36 9.92 -7.10
C LEU A 105 -0.03 10.65 -7.28
N LYS A 106 -0.03 11.77 -8.01
CA LYS A 106 1.13 12.67 -8.08
C LYS A 106 1.53 13.16 -6.69
N LEU A 107 0.55 13.62 -5.90
CA LEU A 107 0.75 14.01 -4.51
C LEU A 107 1.26 12.84 -3.67
N ALA A 108 0.60 11.67 -3.75
CA ALA A 108 0.99 10.50 -2.97
C ALA A 108 2.43 10.06 -3.27
N ARG A 109 2.85 10.09 -4.53
CA ARG A 109 4.24 9.80 -4.92
C ARG A 109 5.22 10.76 -4.28
N ARG A 110 4.93 12.06 -4.32
CA ARG A 110 5.79 13.08 -3.71
C ARG A 110 5.89 12.87 -2.20
N GLU A 111 4.75 12.76 -1.51
CA GLU A 111 4.68 12.62 -0.06
C GLU A 111 5.33 11.31 0.43
N LEU A 112 5.12 10.18 -0.27
CA LEU A 112 5.74 8.91 0.06
C LEU A 112 7.25 8.95 -0.16
N ARG A 113 7.74 9.58 -1.23
CA ARG A 113 9.18 9.75 -1.43
C ARG A 113 9.83 10.60 -0.33
N LEU A 114 9.19 11.70 0.06
CA LEU A 114 9.65 12.54 1.17
C LEU A 114 9.65 11.77 2.49
N TYR A 115 8.57 11.04 2.79
CA TYR A 115 8.49 10.18 3.97
C TYR A 115 9.61 9.13 3.99
N LEU A 116 9.83 8.43 2.86
CA LEU A 116 10.86 7.40 2.72
C LEU A 116 12.29 7.96 2.77
N SER A 117 12.49 9.26 2.58
CA SER A 117 13.78 9.93 2.81
C SER A 117 14.02 10.34 4.27
N GLY A 118 13.03 10.17 5.15
CA GLY A 118 13.13 10.49 6.57
C GLY A 118 12.73 11.93 6.91
N GLY A 119 12.36 12.16 8.17
CA GLY A 119 12.05 13.49 8.73
C GLY A 119 10.75 14.14 8.22
N HIS A 120 9.88 13.38 7.54
CA HIS A 120 8.66 13.90 6.93
C HIS A 120 7.43 13.12 7.38
N GLU A 121 6.43 13.83 7.91
CA GLU A 121 5.10 13.25 8.16
C GLU A 121 4.24 13.27 6.90
N ILE A 122 3.68 12.11 6.56
CA ILE A 122 2.92 11.94 5.32
C ILE A 122 1.60 12.72 5.34
N ARG A 123 1.32 13.49 4.27
CA ARG A 123 0.09 14.29 4.15
C ARG A 123 -0.61 14.03 2.84
N ILE A 124 -1.36 12.93 2.79
CA ILE A 124 -2.10 12.50 1.59
C ILE A 124 -3.59 12.40 1.91
N PRO A 125 -4.50 12.93 1.08
CA PRO A 125 -5.93 12.66 1.21
C PRO A 125 -6.20 11.16 1.05
N TYR A 126 -6.80 10.54 2.06
CA TYR A 126 -7.18 9.14 2.02
C TYR A 126 -8.66 8.93 2.36
N LYS A 127 -9.22 7.83 1.86
CA LYS A 127 -10.55 7.35 2.21
C LYS A 127 -10.39 6.46 3.43
N PHE A 128 -10.95 6.85 4.58
CA PHE A 128 -10.92 6.01 5.77
C PHE A 128 -11.52 4.64 5.44
N PRO A 129 -10.86 3.53 5.83
CA PRO A 129 -11.21 2.21 5.32
C PRO A 129 -12.49 1.66 5.92
N GLU A 130 -13.16 0.81 5.13
CA GLU A 130 -14.28 0.03 5.62
C GLU A 130 -13.79 -1.17 6.43
N GLY A 131 -14.59 -1.58 7.42
CA GLY A 131 -14.25 -2.65 8.35
C GLY A 131 -15.27 -2.74 9.46
N THR A 132 -15.09 -3.72 10.34
CA THR A 132 -15.91 -3.84 11.56
C THR A 132 -15.71 -2.63 12.46
N ALA A 133 -16.68 -2.33 13.34
CA ALA A 133 -16.55 -1.25 14.31
C ALA A 133 -15.26 -1.37 15.16
N PHE A 134 -14.88 -2.60 15.51
CA PHE A 134 -13.63 -2.88 16.22
C PHE A 134 -12.39 -2.51 15.38
N GLN A 135 -12.33 -2.93 14.12
CA GLN A 135 -11.21 -2.59 13.22
C GLN A 135 -11.08 -1.07 13.04
N LYS A 136 -12.19 -0.38 12.77
CA LYS A 136 -12.22 1.08 12.61
C LYS A 136 -11.66 1.78 13.85
N ARG A 137 -12.09 1.37 15.05
CA ARG A 137 -11.60 1.92 16.31
C ARG A 137 -10.10 1.66 16.52
N VAL A 138 -9.61 0.46 16.20
CA VAL A 138 -8.16 0.16 16.25
C VAL A 138 -7.37 1.07 15.31
N TRP A 139 -7.83 1.24 14.08
CA TRP A 139 -7.18 2.10 13.09
C TRP A 139 -7.18 3.58 13.51
N GLU A 140 -8.29 4.07 14.07
CA GLU A 140 -8.39 5.42 14.64
C GLU A 140 -7.41 5.66 15.79
N GLU A 141 -7.28 4.72 16.73
CA GLU A 141 -6.29 4.84 17.81
C GLU A 141 -4.85 4.78 17.28
N THR A 142 -4.60 3.96 16.25
CA THR A 142 -3.28 3.83 15.62
C THR A 142 -2.86 5.12 14.89
N LEU A 143 -3.80 5.83 14.27
CA LEU A 143 -3.55 7.13 13.62
C LEU A 143 -3.06 8.21 14.60
N LYS A 144 -3.32 8.06 15.90
CA LYS A 144 -2.88 9.01 16.93
C LYS A 144 -1.42 8.83 17.34
N ILE A 145 -0.75 7.77 16.90
CA ILE A 145 0.65 7.50 17.27
C ILE A 145 1.55 8.41 16.43
N PRO A 146 2.31 9.35 17.04
CA PRO A 146 3.15 10.30 16.29
C PRO A 146 4.29 9.64 15.53
N TYR A 147 4.86 10.35 14.55
CA TYR A 147 6.09 9.94 13.88
C TYR A 147 7.23 9.74 14.88
N GLY A 148 8.02 8.68 14.70
CA GLY A 148 9.15 8.37 15.59
C GLY A 148 8.75 7.85 16.97
N SER A 149 7.46 7.58 17.19
CA SER A 149 6.93 7.04 18.46
C SER A 149 6.31 5.67 18.25
N VAL A 150 6.26 4.88 19.33
CA VAL A 150 5.65 3.54 19.32
C VAL A 150 4.63 3.38 20.44
N LYS A 151 3.70 2.46 20.23
CA LYS A 151 2.79 1.92 21.25
C LYS A 151 2.83 0.40 21.23
N THR A 152 2.46 -0.24 22.32
CA THR A 152 2.29 -1.69 22.34
C THR A 152 0.89 -2.10 21.88
N TYR A 153 0.72 -3.34 21.43
CA TYR A 153 -0.62 -3.90 21.21
C TYR A 153 -1.50 -3.85 22.47
N ALA A 154 -0.89 -3.97 23.66
CA ALA A 154 -1.60 -3.86 24.93
C ALA A 154 -2.07 -2.43 25.19
N ASP A 155 -1.26 -1.41 24.87
CA ASP A 155 -1.63 0.00 25.05
C ASP A 155 -2.91 0.33 24.27
N ILE A 156 -2.99 -0.11 23.01
CA ILE A 156 -4.18 0.09 22.17
C ILE A 156 -5.36 -0.75 22.69
N ALA A 157 -5.09 -1.98 23.12
CA ALA A 157 -6.11 -2.86 23.69
C ALA A 157 -6.78 -2.25 24.93
N GLU A 158 -6.01 -1.65 25.84
CA GLU A 158 -6.51 -1.01 27.06
C GLU A 158 -7.36 0.23 26.77
N ILE A 159 -7.01 1.00 25.73
CA ILE A 159 -7.83 2.14 25.29
C ILE A 159 -9.19 1.68 24.74
N ILE A 160 -9.20 0.55 24.01
CA ILE A 160 -10.40 0.03 23.36
C ILE A 160 -11.29 -0.74 24.36
N GLN A 161 -10.66 -1.50 25.26
CA GLN A 161 -11.27 -2.32 26.29
C GLN A 161 -10.52 -2.10 27.62
N PRO A 162 -11.03 -1.24 28.51
CA PRO A 162 -10.37 -0.90 29.79
C PRO A 162 -10.34 -2.04 30.83
N ASP A 163 -11.02 -3.16 30.56
CA ASP A 163 -10.99 -4.35 31.41
C ASP A 163 -9.64 -5.08 31.30
N LYS A 164 -8.80 -4.92 32.33
CA LYS A 164 -7.42 -5.43 32.38
C LYS A 164 -7.32 -6.95 32.23
N ASP A 165 -8.32 -7.70 32.69
CA ASP A 165 -8.32 -9.15 32.58
C ASP A 165 -8.45 -9.62 31.11
N LYS A 166 -8.93 -8.74 30.23
CA LYS A 166 -9.08 -9.00 28.80
C LYS A 166 -7.95 -8.44 27.95
N THR A 167 -6.99 -7.69 28.51
CA THR A 167 -5.92 -7.02 27.75
C THR A 167 -5.15 -7.97 26.85
N GLY A 168 -4.75 -9.15 27.34
CA GLY A 168 -4.00 -10.13 26.54
C GLY A 168 -4.78 -10.69 25.34
N GLN A 169 -6.09 -10.94 25.51
CA GLN A 169 -6.96 -11.36 24.41
C GLN A 169 -7.18 -10.22 23.41
N MET A 170 -7.41 -9.01 23.92
CA MET A 170 -7.65 -7.82 23.11
C MET A 170 -6.40 -7.40 22.33
N ALA A 171 -5.20 -7.53 22.89
CA ALA A 171 -3.95 -7.28 22.18
C ALA A 171 -3.79 -8.18 20.94
N ARG A 172 -4.17 -9.46 21.02
CA ARG A 172 -4.20 -10.36 19.86
C ARG A 172 -5.25 -9.94 18.83
N ALA A 173 -6.42 -9.48 19.29
CA ALA A 173 -7.46 -8.96 18.40
C ALA A 173 -7.02 -7.67 17.69
N VAL A 174 -6.35 -6.76 18.39
CA VAL A 174 -5.72 -5.56 17.82
C VAL A 174 -4.70 -5.96 16.75
N GLY A 175 -3.83 -6.94 17.03
CA GLY A 175 -2.87 -7.44 16.03
C GLY A 175 -3.54 -7.92 14.74
N ARG A 176 -4.66 -8.66 14.84
CA ARG A 176 -5.45 -9.08 13.67
C ARG A 176 -6.10 -7.91 12.94
N ALA A 177 -6.62 -6.92 13.66
CA ALA A 177 -7.20 -5.72 13.06
C ALA A 177 -6.14 -4.89 12.30
N LEU A 178 -4.92 -4.80 12.83
CA LEU A 178 -3.79 -4.13 12.19
C LEU A 178 -3.25 -4.89 10.99
N ALA A 179 -3.26 -6.23 11.01
CA ALA A 179 -2.93 -7.05 9.85
C ALA A 179 -3.90 -6.84 8.67
N ALA A 180 -5.14 -6.43 8.97
CA ALA A 180 -6.16 -6.09 7.97
C ALA A 180 -6.15 -4.61 7.55
N ASN A 181 -5.15 -3.82 7.95
CA ASN A 181 -5.03 -2.42 7.58
C ASN A 181 -4.77 -2.25 6.07
N PRO A 182 -5.69 -1.65 5.30
CA PRO A 182 -5.49 -1.46 3.85
C PRO A 182 -4.65 -0.23 3.52
N LEU A 183 -4.32 0.63 4.50
CA LEU A 183 -3.55 1.86 4.33
C LEU A 183 -2.31 1.83 5.24
N PRO A 184 -1.38 0.87 5.10
CA PRO A 184 -0.12 0.93 5.81
C PRO A 184 0.62 2.24 5.50
N ILE A 185 1.54 2.66 6.38
CA ILE A 185 2.23 3.97 6.35
C ILE A 185 1.31 5.14 6.72
N ILE A 186 0.13 5.26 6.09
CA ILE A 186 -0.87 6.30 6.43
C ILE A 186 -1.52 5.99 7.79
N ILE A 187 -2.09 4.80 7.96
CA ILE A 187 -2.41 4.23 9.27
C ILE A 187 -1.14 3.51 9.72
N PRO A 188 -0.40 4.04 10.70
CA PRO A 188 0.98 3.65 10.95
C PRO A 188 1.07 2.37 11.80
N CYS A 189 0.56 1.25 11.28
CA CYS A 189 0.53 -0.03 12.00
C CYS A 189 1.94 -0.58 12.29
N HIS A 190 2.98 -0.10 11.62
CA HIS A 190 4.38 -0.41 11.94
C HIS A 190 4.82 0.17 13.30
N ARG A 191 4.17 1.24 13.79
CA ARG A 191 4.42 1.86 15.11
C ARG A 191 3.86 1.07 16.29
N VAL A 192 3.17 -0.05 16.05
CA VAL A 192 2.58 -0.88 17.10
C VAL A 192 3.42 -2.14 17.31
N ILE A 193 4.02 -2.32 18.49
CA ILE A 193 4.99 -3.39 18.78
C ILE A 193 4.54 -4.33 19.91
N GLY A 194 5.23 -5.46 20.08
CA GLY A 194 5.02 -6.36 21.22
C GLY A 194 5.39 -5.69 22.55
N SER A 195 4.74 -6.10 23.65
CA SER A 195 4.98 -5.54 24.98
C SER A 195 6.40 -5.76 25.51
N ASN A 196 7.09 -6.77 24.98
CA ASN A 196 8.51 -7.07 25.24
C ASN A 196 9.44 -6.44 24.19
N GLN A 197 9.00 -5.34 23.55
CA GLN A 197 9.71 -4.62 22.49
C GLN A 197 10.04 -5.46 21.25
N MET A 198 9.47 -6.66 21.13
CA MET A 198 9.67 -7.49 19.95
C MET A 198 8.87 -6.97 18.76
N LEU A 199 9.52 -6.92 17.60
CA LEU A 199 8.86 -6.72 16.32
C LEU A 199 8.19 -8.03 15.91
N ILE A 200 6.90 -8.12 16.20
CA ILE A 200 6.03 -9.22 15.77
C ILE A 200 4.99 -8.68 14.79
N GLY A 201 4.61 -9.51 13.81
CA GLY A 201 3.44 -9.32 12.95
C GLY A 201 3.40 -8.00 12.15
N PHE A 202 3.49 -8.10 10.82
CA PHE A 202 3.27 -6.97 9.92
C PHE A 202 2.81 -7.46 8.55
N GLY A 203 1.79 -6.81 7.96
CA GLY A 203 1.24 -7.23 6.67
C GLY A 203 2.26 -7.21 5.53
N GLY A 204 3.30 -6.36 5.62
CA GLY A 204 4.41 -6.30 4.67
C GLY A 204 5.65 -7.11 5.04
N GLY A 205 5.66 -7.86 6.15
CA GLY A 205 6.84 -8.52 6.70
C GLY A 205 7.53 -7.75 7.84
N VAL A 206 8.17 -8.46 8.76
CA VAL A 206 8.83 -7.86 9.94
C VAL A 206 10.02 -6.99 9.55
N ASP A 207 10.70 -7.34 8.47
CA ASP A 207 11.78 -6.56 7.85
C ASP A 207 11.32 -5.16 7.42
N VAL A 208 10.14 -5.06 6.79
CA VAL A 208 9.56 -3.76 6.43
C VAL A 208 9.22 -2.94 7.67
N LYS A 209 8.67 -3.58 8.70
CA LYS A 209 8.34 -2.91 9.97
C LYS A 209 9.58 -2.33 10.63
N ASP A 210 10.66 -3.11 10.70
CA ASP A 210 11.95 -2.69 11.23
C ASP A 210 12.51 -1.51 10.43
N TYR A 211 12.55 -1.61 9.11
CA TYR A 211 12.99 -0.53 8.22
C TYR A 211 12.24 0.78 8.46
N LEU A 212 10.90 0.73 8.51
CA LEU A 212 10.08 1.92 8.71
C LEU A 212 10.29 2.52 10.11
N LEU A 213 10.44 1.70 11.15
CA LEU A 213 10.73 2.19 12.50
C LEU A 213 12.11 2.86 12.57
N GLN A 214 13.14 2.24 11.99
CA GLN A 214 14.48 2.82 11.95
C GLN A 214 14.50 4.15 11.20
N LEU A 215 13.87 4.20 10.02
CA LEU A 215 13.69 5.42 9.23
C LEU A 215 13.11 6.55 10.07
N GLU A 216 12.04 6.28 10.83
CA GLU A 216 11.39 7.28 11.66
C GLU A 216 12.22 7.66 12.90
N MET A 217 12.80 6.69 13.59
CA MET A 217 13.52 6.92 14.84
C MET A 217 14.84 7.67 14.63
N TRP A 218 15.56 7.41 13.54
CA TRP A 218 16.82 8.11 13.24
C TRP A 218 16.61 9.61 12.99
N HIS A 219 15.47 9.98 12.42
CA HIS A 219 15.16 11.37 12.05
C HIS A 219 14.26 12.09 13.06
N ALA A 220 13.80 11.38 14.10
CA ALA A 220 13.04 11.98 15.20
C ALA A 220 13.93 12.66 16.25
N ILE A 221 15.25 12.41 16.22
CA ILE A 221 16.22 13.09 17.09
C ILE A 221 16.54 14.44 16.46
N PRO A 222 16.28 15.59 17.13
CA PRO A 222 16.75 16.88 16.65
C PRO A 222 18.28 16.81 16.53
N THR A 223 18.84 17.09 15.35
CA THR A 223 20.28 17.34 15.24
C THR A 223 20.61 18.53 16.14
N ALA A 224 21.38 18.24 17.19
CA ALA A 224 21.86 19.22 18.17
C ALA A 224 22.76 20.28 17.52
#